data_AF-A0A7R9UM80-F1
#
_entry.id   AF-A0A7R9UM80-F1
#
_cell.length_a   1.000
_cell.length_b   1.000
_cell.length_c   1.000
_cell.angle_alpha   90.00
_cell.angle_beta   90.00
_cell.angle_gamma   90.00
#
_symmetry.space_group_name_H-M   'P 1'
#
loop_
_entity.id
_entity.type
_entity.pdbx_description
1 polymer ?
#
loop_
_entity_poly.entity_id
_entity_poly.type
_entity_poly.pdbx_seq_one_letter_code
_entity_poly.pdbx_strand_id
1 'polypeptide(L)'
;RLVQPRGERVLLVPLLVTGLKAWHLRDECTFFPRANFWKAAEALPIGARCVSIFCEIDCREALLVCVARRRYASVDEGAAAVIAIYIRALLKLVRVRKLERLWVHAVPPVLNETRAVVLMFNAILKTHVCEAARTDRALAWLDGLDEAMLDGSGQGAQLNPQLKLDGTHMHPRCAQLLEAALERSGWPEV
;
A
#
# COMPACT_ATOMS: atom_id res chain seq x y z
N ARG A 1 -17.18 -6.00 -2.50
CA ARG A 1 -16.97 -7.12 -3.46
C ARG A 1 -16.73 -8.39 -2.65
N LEU A 2 -17.32 -9.53 -3.02
CA LEU A 2 -16.99 -10.81 -2.38
C LEU A 2 -15.69 -11.37 -2.99
N VAL A 3 -14.81 -11.88 -2.13
CA VAL A 3 -13.62 -12.66 -2.49
C VAL A 3 -13.61 -13.98 -1.73
N GLN A 4 -12.88 -14.97 -2.23
CA GLN A 4 -12.85 -16.33 -1.66
C GLN A 4 -11.44 -16.86 -1.35
N PRO A 5 -10.62 -16.14 -0.55
CA PRO A 5 -9.30 -16.65 -0.22
C PRO A 5 -9.39 -17.99 0.53
N ARG A 6 -8.76 -19.04 0.00
CA ARG A 6 -8.78 -20.41 0.53
C ARG A 6 -10.20 -20.95 0.73
N GLY A 7 -11.16 -20.49 -0.09
CA GLY A 7 -12.56 -20.89 -0.01
C GLY A 7 -13.40 -20.17 1.05
N GLU A 8 -12.80 -19.31 1.90
CA GLU A 8 -13.56 -18.50 2.87
C GLU A 8 -14.23 -17.32 2.15
N ARG A 9 -15.56 -17.20 2.23
CA ARG A 9 -16.29 -16.09 1.60
C ARG A 9 -16.14 -14.82 2.43
N VAL A 10 -15.38 -13.86 1.92
CA VAL A 10 -15.09 -12.58 2.60
C VAL A 10 -15.65 -11.42 1.82
N LEU A 11 -16.27 -10.46 2.52
CA LEU A 11 -16.72 -9.20 1.93
C LEU A 11 -15.64 -8.13 2.06
N LEU A 12 -15.13 -7.64 0.93
CA LEU A 12 -14.31 -6.44 0.89
C LEU A 12 -15.19 -5.21 1.14
N VAL A 13 -14.92 -4.52 2.25
CA VAL A 13 -15.55 -3.26 2.66
C VAL A 13 -14.52 -2.14 2.51
N PRO A 14 -14.66 -1.25 1.51
CA PRO A 14 -13.71 -0.17 1.31
C PRO A 14 -13.85 0.88 2.42
N LEU A 15 -12.71 1.33 2.95
CA LEU A 15 -12.62 2.48 3.85
C LEU A 15 -11.78 3.56 3.17
N LEU A 16 -12.44 4.58 2.65
CA LEU A 16 -11.80 5.62 1.84
C LEU A 16 -11.33 6.80 2.68
N VAL A 17 -10.09 7.24 2.45
CA VAL A 17 -9.55 8.48 3.01
C VAL A 17 -9.00 9.33 1.88
N THR A 18 -9.77 10.34 1.46
CA THR A 18 -9.42 11.20 0.33
C THR A 18 -8.23 12.11 0.63
N GLY A 19 -7.32 12.22 -0.33
CA GLY A 19 -6.18 13.15 -0.27
C GLY A 19 -5.08 12.76 0.72
N LEU A 20 -5.16 11.55 1.29
CA LEU A 20 -4.14 11.07 2.22
C LEU A 20 -2.82 10.81 1.49
N LYS A 21 -1.74 11.22 2.14
CA LYS A 21 -0.35 10.97 1.77
C LYS A 21 0.35 10.50 3.03
N ALA A 22 1.33 9.61 2.92
CA ALA A 22 2.03 9.06 4.07
C ALA A 22 2.65 10.17 4.92
N TRP A 23 3.21 11.22 4.31
CA TRP A 23 3.79 12.34 5.06
C TRP A 23 2.79 13.11 5.95
N HIS A 24 1.48 13.03 5.66
CA HIS A 24 0.45 13.61 6.53
C HIS A 24 0.34 12.88 7.87
N LEU A 25 0.80 11.62 7.96
CA LEU A 25 0.62 10.77 9.15
C LEU A 25 1.67 11.01 10.24
N ARG A 26 2.58 11.97 10.05
CA ARG A 26 3.52 12.40 11.09
C ARG A 26 2.79 12.90 12.33
N ASP A 27 3.40 12.74 13.49
CA ASP A 27 2.75 13.04 14.77
C ASP A 27 2.48 14.54 14.93
N GLU A 28 3.39 15.38 14.43
CA GLU A 28 3.29 16.84 14.45
C GLU A 28 2.36 17.43 13.39
N CYS A 29 1.88 16.63 12.43
CA CYS A 29 1.02 17.14 11.36
C CYS A 29 -0.39 17.44 11.89
N THR A 30 -0.88 18.65 11.63
CA THR A 30 -2.24 19.09 11.99
C THR A 30 -3.20 19.14 10.80
N PHE A 31 -2.75 18.66 9.63
CA PHE A 31 -3.52 18.75 8.39
C PHE A 31 -4.73 17.80 8.38
N PHE A 32 -5.82 18.25 7.78
CA PHE A 32 -7.12 17.55 7.79
C PHE A 32 -7.06 16.05 7.39
N PRO A 33 -6.34 15.63 6.33
CA PRO A 33 -6.27 14.23 5.93
C PRO A 33 -5.75 13.29 7.03
N ARG A 34 -4.89 13.78 7.94
CA ARG A 34 -4.45 12.99 9.09
C ARG A 34 -5.60 12.74 10.07
N ALA A 35 -6.33 13.78 10.43
CA ALA A 35 -7.49 13.66 11.30
C ALA A 35 -8.56 12.77 10.65
N ASN A 36 -8.80 12.94 9.35
CA ASN A 36 -9.71 12.11 8.58
C ASN A 36 -9.28 10.65 8.55
N PHE A 37 -7.98 10.35 8.39
CA PHE A 37 -7.48 8.97 8.44
C PHE A 37 -7.79 8.30 9.79
N TRP A 38 -7.42 8.96 10.90
CA TRP A 38 -7.68 8.39 12.21
C TRP A 38 -9.18 8.30 12.52
N LYS A 39 -9.98 9.25 12.05
CA LYS A 39 -11.43 9.19 12.19
C LYS A 39 -12.05 8.04 11.39
N ALA A 40 -11.62 7.83 10.15
CA ALA A 40 -12.06 6.70 9.33
C ALA A 40 -11.65 5.37 9.97
N ALA A 41 -10.43 5.28 10.49
CA ALA A 41 -9.94 4.10 11.19
C ALA A 41 -10.77 3.73 12.43
N GLU A 42 -11.56 4.66 13.00
CA GLU A 42 -12.48 4.34 14.09
C GLU A 42 -13.58 3.35 13.68
N ALA A 43 -13.94 3.33 12.39
CA ALA A 43 -14.96 2.45 11.84
C ALA A 43 -14.51 1.00 11.62
N LEU A 44 -13.19 0.73 11.66
CA LEU A 44 -12.66 -0.63 11.52
C LEU A 44 -13.04 -1.48 12.73
N PRO A 45 -13.68 -2.65 12.61
CA PRO A 45 -13.91 -3.52 13.77
C PRO A 45 -12.61 -3.82 14.53
N ILE A 46 -12.70 -3.99 15.85
CA ILE A 46 -11.58 -4.52 16.63
C ILE A 46 -11.27 -5.93 16.14
N GLY A 47 -9.99 -6.27 15.93
CA GLY A 47 -9.63 -7.57 15.38
C GLY A 47 -9.79 -7.69 13.87
N ALA A 48 -10.13 -6.61 13.15
CA ALA A 48 -10.32 -6.67 11.71
C ALA A 48 -9.04 -7.11 10.97
N ARG A 49 -9.26 -7.74 9.80
CA ARG A 49 -8.24 -7.98 8.78
C ARG A 49 -8.31 -6.85 7.76
N CYS A 50 -7.18 -6.24 7.43
CA CYS A 50 -7.14 -5.04 6.59
C CYS A 50 -6.11 -5.13 5.47
N VAL A 51 -6.40 -4.49 4.34
CA VAL A 51 -5.45 -4.26 3.25
C VAL A 51 -5.26 -2.74 3.14
N SER A 52 -4.01 -2.27 3.21
CA SER A 52 -3.68 -0.86 3.10
C SER A 52 -3.04 -0.55 1.75
N ILE A 53 -3.59 0.43 1.03
CA ILE A 53 -3.15 0.85 -0.31
C ILE A 53 -2.90 2.37 -0.32
N PHE A 54 -1.69 2.81 0.06
CA PHE A 54 -1.31 4.23 0.14
C PHE A 54 -0.04 4.56 -0.66
N CYS A 55 0.42 5.81 -0.54
CA CYS A 55 1.71 6.31 -1.05
C CYS A 55 1.79 6.58 -2.55
N GLU A 56 0.67 6.57 -3.28
CA GLU A 56 0.64 6.81 -4.72
C GLU A 56 1.20 8.21 -5.07
N ILE A 57 0.61 9.30 -4.56
CA ILE A 57 1.17 10.65 -4.79
C ILE A 57 2.52 10.85 -4.10
N ASP A 58 2.77 10.20 -2.96
CA ASP A 58 4.04 10.31 -2.25
C ASP A 58 5.21 9.90 -3.16
N CYS A 59 5.11 8.75 -3.83
CA CYS A 59 6.17 8.24 -4.70
C CYS A 59 6.14 8.85 -6.11
N ARG A 60 4.97 9.11 -6.69
CA ARG A 60 4.86 9.60 -8.08
C ARG A 60 5.24 11.07 -8.25
N GLU A 61 5.00 11.90 -7.24
CA GLU A 61 5.16 13.36 -7.35
C GLU A 61 6.03 13.92 -6.22
N ALA A 62 5.61 13.72 -4.97
CA ALA A 62 6.19 14.44 -3.84
C ALA A 62 7.67 14.09 -3.61
N LEU A 63 8.04 12.83 -3.80
CA LEU A 63 9.40 12.34 -3.64
C LEU A 63 10.39 13.07 -4.56
N LEU A 64 10.08 13.13 -5.86
CA LEU A 64 10.94 13.80 -6.85
C LEU A 64 11.06 15.30 -6.57
N VAL A 65 9.96 15.95 -6.19
CA VAL A 65 9.97 17.38 -5.80
C VAL A 65 10.84 17.61 -4.57
N CYS A 66 10.81 16.73 -3.57
CA CYS A 66 11.62 16.86 -2.36
C CYS A 66 13.11 16.72 -2.65
N VAL A 67 13.51 15.77 -3.51
CA VAL A 67 14.90 15.60 -3.94
C VAL A 67 15.36 16.80 -4.76
N ALA A 68 14.55 17.28 -5.71
CA ALA A 68 14.87 18.48 -6.50
C ALA A 68 15.07 19.73 -5.62
N ARG A 69 14.32 19.82 -4.52
CA ARG A 69 14.46 20.87 -3.50
C ARG A 69 15.52 20.58 -2.43
N ARG A 70 16.35 19.55 -2.62
CA ARG A 70 17.44 19.13 -1.71
C ARG A 70 16.99 18.85 -0.28
N ARG A 71 15.74 18.40 -0.10
CA ARG A 71 15.24 17.93 1.21
C ARG A 71 15.79 16.54 1.56
N TYR A 72 16.12 15.76 0.54
CA TYR A 72 16.81 14.47 0.62
C TYR A 72 17.93 14.48 -0.42
N ALA A 73 19.03 13.77 -0.15
CA ALA A 73 20.16 13.65 -1.05
C ALA A 73 19.88 12.73 -2.24
N SER A 74 19.00 11.74 -2.07
CA SER A 74 18.60 10.81 -3.12
C SER A 74 17.12 10.43 -3.06
N VAL A 75 16.64 9.81 -4.14
CA VAL A 75 15.28 9.25 -4.23
C VAL A 75 15.11 8.11 -3.23
N ASP A 76 16.12 7.24 -3.06
CA ASP A 76 16.11 6.14 -2.09
C ASP A 76 15.97 6.65 -0.65
N GLU A 77 16.73 7.70 -0.28
CA GLU A 77 16.65 8.31 1.05
C GLU A 77 15.26 8.89 1.31
N GLY A 78 14.72 9.64 0.34
CA GLY A 78 13.38 10.19 0.47
C GLY A 78 12.29 9.12 0.55
N ALA A 79 12.42 8.04 -0.22
CA ALA A 79 11.50 6.90 -0.16
C ALA A 79 11.54 6.25 1.23
N ALA A 80 12.73 5.93 1.74
CA ALA A 80 12.90 5.34 3.07
C ALA A 80 12.31 6.22 4.18
N ALA A 81 12.51 7.54 4.12
CA ALA A 81 11.95 8.48 5.08
C ALA A 81 10.41 8.47 5.08
N VAL A 82 9.78 8.51 3.90
CA VAL A 82 8.32 8.46 3.77
C VAL A 82 7.75 7.11 4.20
N ILE A 83 8.39 6.02 3.80
CA ILE A 83 8.00 4.66 4.17
C ILE A 83 8.07 4.47 5.69
N ALA A 84 9.09 5.01 6.36
CA ALA A 84 9.19 4.95 7.82
C ALA A 84 8.00 5.62 8.52
N ILE A 85 7.50 6.74 7.99
CA ILE A 85 6.29 7.41 8.50
C ILE A 85 5.07 6.50 8.31
N TYR A 86 4.92 5.93 7.11
CA TYR A 86 3.83 5.03 6.77
C TYR A 86 3.79 3.79 7.68
N ILE A 87 4.91 3.08 7.82
CA ILE A 87 5.02 1.87 8.65
C ILE A 87 4.72 2.19 10.12
N ARG A 88 5.22 3.31 10.65
CA ARG A 88 4.90 3.73 12.02
C ARG A 88 3.41 3.94 12.22
N ALA A 89 2.74 4.60 11.27
CA ALA A 89 1.30 4.82 11.33
C ALA A 89 0.50 3.51 11.23
N LEU A 90 0.92 2.57 10.37
CA LEU A 90 0.31 1.26 10.25
C LEU A 90 0.47 0.42 11.53
N LEU A 91 1.65 0.39 12.14
CA LEU A 91 1.86 -0.31 13.42
C LEU A 91 1.05 0.31 14.56
N LYS A 92 0.90 1.64 14.56
CA LYS A 92 -0.02 2.32 15.49
C LYS A 92 -1.47 1.90 15.25
N LEU A 93 -1.91 1.80 13.99
CA LEU A 93 -3.24 1.32 13.63
C LEU A 93 -3.48 -0.12 14.11
N VAL A 94 -2.52 -1.01 13.85
CA VAL A 94 -2.53 -2.41 14.34
C VAL A 94 -2.79 -2.46 15.83
N ARG A 95 -2.03 -1.68 16.63
CA ARG A 95 -2.16 -1.65 18.09
C ARG A 95 -3.50 -1.09 18.57
N VAL A 96 -3.90 0.07 18.03
CA VAL A 96 -5.12 0.77 18.47
C VAL A 96 -6.39 -0.01 18.12
N ARG A 97 -6.42 -0.67 16.95
CA ARG A 97 -7.57 -1.49 16.53
C ARG A 97 -7.43 -2.98 16.83
N LYS A 98 -6.30 -3.39 17.43
CA LYS A 98 -5.93 -4.79 17.66
C LYS A 98 -6.15 -5.65 16.41
N LEU A 99 -5.68 -5.16 15.26
CA LEU A 99 -5.91 -5.85 13.99
C LEU A 99 -5.31 -7.26 14.05
N GLU A 100 -6.06 -8.25 13.59
CA GLU A 100 -5.54 -9.62 13.44
C GLU A 100 -4.44 -9.64 12.37
N ARG A 101 -4.68 -8.89 11.28
CA ARG A 101 -3.78 -8.82 10.15
C ARG A 101 -3.94 -7.51 9.38
N LEU A 102 -2.84 -6.97 8.89
CA LEU A 102 -2.74 -5.80 8.05
C LEU A 102 -1.76 -6.09 6.90
N TRP A 103 -2.29 -6.34 5.71
CA TRP A 103 -1.48 -6.49 4.51
C TRP A 103 -1.21 -5.15 3.86
N VAL A 104 0.04 -4.91 3.47
CA VAL A 104 0.46 -3.75 2.70
C VAL A 104 0.44 -4.11 1.23
N HIS A 105 -0.39 -3.40 0.48
CA HIS A 105 -0.50 -3.51 -0.96
C HIS A 105 0.59 -2.65 -1.62
N ALA A 106 1.18 -3.17 -2.70
CA ALA A 106 2.12 -2.42 -3.53
C ALA A 106 1.45 -1.19 -4.17
N VAL A 107 2.13 -0.05 -4.26
CA VAL A 107 1.57 1.11 -4.96
C VAL A 107 1.34 0.75 -6.44
N PRO A 108 0.14 0.97 -7.00
CA PRO A 108 -0.14 0.65 -8.39
C PRO A 108 0.73 1.42 -9.40
N PRO A 109 1.50 0.75 -10.28
CA PRO A 109 2.39 1.40 -11.27
C PRO A 109 1.64 1.82 -12.55
N VAL A 110 0.55 2.58 -12.40
CA VAL A 110 -0.41 2.87 -13.49
C VAL A 110 0.22 3.71 -14.59
N LEU A 111 0.73 4.89 -14.26
CA LEU A 111 1.32 5.81 -15.24
C LEU A 111 2.67 5.34 -15.77
N ASN A 112 2.87 5.51 -17.07
CA ASN A 112 4.12 5.16 -17.75
C ASN A 112 5.28 6.02 -17.24
N GLU A 113 5.05 7.33 -17.12
CA GLU A 113 6.03 8.36 -16.83
C GLU A 113 6.69 8.16 -15.46
N THR A 114 5.90 7.70 -14.49
CA THR A 114 6.35 7.51 -13.11
C THR A 114 6.56 6.04 -12.75
N ARG A 115 6.33 5.09 -13.68
CA ARG A 115 6.35 3.65 -13.38
C ARG A 115 7.64 3.19 -12.73
N ALA A 116 8.78 3.59 -13.28
CA ALA A 116 10.08 3.19 -12.77
C ALA A 116 10.29 3.61 -11.30
N VAL A 117 9.83 4.82 -10.95
CA VAL A 117 9.89 5.35 -9.58
C VAL A 117 8.94 4.58 -8.66
N VAL A 118 7.74 4.25 -9.12
CA VAL A 118 6.78 3.43 -8.34
C VAL A 118 7.33 2.04 -8.07
N LEU A 119 7.94 1.39 -9.08
CA LEU A 119 8.52 0.04 -8.93
C LEU A 119 9.70 0.04 -7.95
N MET A 120 10.60 1.02 -8.05
CA MET A 120 11.68 1.20 -7.07
C MET A 120 11.11 1.44 -5.67
N PHE A 121 10.11 2.33 -5.53
CA PHE A 121 9.49 2.61 -4.24
C PHE A 121 8.85 1.35 -3.63
N ASN A 122 8.17 0.53 -4.44
CA ASN A 122 7.59 -0.73 -3.99
C ASN A 122 8.64 -1.73 -3.51
N ALA A 123 9.81 -1.81 -4.16
CA ALA A 123 10.90 -2.68 -3.73
C ALA A 123 11.43 -2.27 -2.33
N ILE A 124 11.60 -0.96 -2.11
CA ILE A 124 11.98 -0.43 -0.80
C ILE A 124 10.86 -0.69 0.22
N LEU A 125 9.61 -0.38 -0.12
CA LEU A 125 8.46 -0.58 0.76
C LEU A 125 8.34 -2.04 1.19
N LYS A 126 8.43 -2.99 0.25
CA LYS A 126 8.40 -4.44 0.52
C LYS A 126 9.48 -4.83 1.54
N THR A 127 10.71 -4.35 1.34
CA THR A 127 11.83 -4.59 2.26
C THR A 127 11.49 -4.13 3.68
N HIS A 128 11.05 -2.87 3.83
CA HIS A 128 10.70 -2.30 5.14
C HIS A 128 9.49 -2.99 5.79
N VAL A 129 8.48 -3.39 5.01
CA VAL A 129 7.32 -4.13 5.51
C VAL A 129 7.77 -5.49 6.03
N CYS A 130 8.59 -6.23 5.27
CA CYS A 130 9.10 -7.53 5.66
C CYS A 130 9.98 -7.45 6.91
N GLU A 131 10.80 -6.40 7.05
CA GLU A 131 11.58 -6.16 8.27
C GLU A 131 10.69 -5.89 9.48
N ALA A 132 9.70 -4.99 9.34
CA ALA A 132 8.76 -4.69 10.40
C ALA A 132 7.92 -5.92 10.81
N ALA A 133 7.54 -6.76 9.85
CA ALA A 133 6.81 -8.01 10.06
C ALA A 133 7.56 -9.04 10.92
N ARG A 134 8.90 -8.95 11.01
CA ARG A 134 9.70 -9.78 11.94
C ARG A 134 9.42 -9.43 13.40
N THR A 135 9.01 -8.19 13.67
CA THR A 135 8.72 -7.68 15.02
C THR A 135 7.24 -7.67 15.34
N ASP A 136 6.39 -7.41 14.35
CA ASP A 136 4.94 -7.37 14.50
C ASP A 136 4.28 -8.26 13.44
N ARG A 137 3.86 -9.45 13.87
CA ARG A 137 3.29 -10.48 12.98
C ARG A 137 1.94 -10.09 12.37
N ALA A 138 1.27 -9.06 12.88
CA ALA A 138 0.03 -8.59 12.27
C ALA A 138 0.32 -7.83 10.96
N LEU A 139 1.50 -7.23 10.79
CA LEU A 139 1.88 -6.57 9.55
C LEU A 139 2.43 -7.59 8.54
N ALA A 140 2.01 -7.49 7.28
CA ALA A 140 2.54 -8.34 6.22
C ALA A 140 2.57 -7.62 4.86
N TRP A 141 3.44 -8.07 3.97
CA TRP A 141 3.37 -7.71 2.55
C TRP A 141 2.29 -8.54 1.87
N LEU A 142 1.67 -8.00 0.82
CA LEU A 142 0.72 -8.73 -0.01
C LEU A 142 1.47 -9.40 -1.19
N ASP A 143 1.88 -10.65 -1.00
CA ASP A 143 2.79 -11.39 -1.86
C ASP A 143 2.26 -11.67 -3.27
N GLY A 144 3.10 -11.37 -4.26
CA GLY A 144 2.85 -11.67 -5.67
C GLY A 144 1.93 -10.66 -6.35
N LEU A 145 1.46 -9.62 -5.67
CA LEU A 145 0.56 -8.63 -6.26
C LEU A 145 1.31 -7.59 -7.10
N ASP A 146 2.47 -7.14 -6.63
CA ASP A 146 3.35 -6.23 -7.35
C ASP A 146 3.69 -6.78 -8.74
N GLU A 147 4.01 -8.07 -8.83
CA GLU A 147 4.32 -8.75 -10.07
C GLU A 147 3.05 -8.98 -10.92
N ALA A 148 1.93 -9.36 -10.30
CA ALA A 148 0.67 -9.63 -11.01
C ALA A 148 0.04 -8.39 -11.67
N MET A 149 0.38 -7.18 -11.21
CA MET A 149 -0.04 -5.93 -11.84
C MET A 149 0.69 -5.64 -13.15
N LEU A 150 1.78 -6.35 -13.44
CA LEU A 150 2.62 -6.13 -14.62
C LEU A 150 2.35 -7.18 -15.71
N ASP A 151 2.82 -6.90 -16.93
CA ASP A 151 2.68 -7.79 -18.09
C ASP A 151 3.68 -8.96 -18.13
N GLY A 152 4.60 -9.04 -17.16
CA GLY A 152 5.59 -10.12 -17.06
C GLY A 152 6.78 -9.99 -18.01
N SER A 153 6.92 -8.89 -18.75
CA SER A 153 8.02 -8.70 -19.73
C SER A 153 9.40 -8.43 -19.11
N GLY A 154 9.52 -8.41 -17.78
CA GLY A 154 10.79 -8.25 -17.06
C GLY A 154 11.25 -6.78 -16.99
N GLN A 155 12.48 -6.49 -17.41
CA GLN A 155 12.96 -5.10 -17.43
C GLN A 155 12.12 -4.27 -18.41
N GLY A 156 11.58 -3.15 -17.92
CA GLY A 156 10.66 -2.33 -18.71
C GLY A 156 9.20 -2.85 -18.70
N ALA A 157 8.86 -3.74 -17.77
CA ALA A 157 7.50 -4.25 -17.61
C ALA A 157 6.45 -3.14 -17.60
N GLN A 158 5.39 -3.35 -18.39
CA GLN A 158 4.27 -2.43 -18.48
C GLN A 158 3.16 -2.87 -17.51
N LEU A 159 2.24 -1.94 -17.24
CA LEU A 159 0.99 -2.31 -16.58
C LEU A 159 0.29 -3.39 -17.42
N ASN A 160 -0.16 -4.46 -16.77
CA ASN A 160 -0.94 -5.52 -17.39
C ASN A 160 -2.09 -4.89 -18.22
N PRO A 161 -2.21 -5.18 -19.52
CA PRO A 161 -3.21 -4.57 -20.39
C PRO A 161 -4.65 -4.71 -19.87
N GLN A 162 -4.96 -5.78 -19.14
CA GLN A 162 -6.29 -6.01 -18.55
C GLN A 162 -6.62 -5.08 -17.37
N LEU A 163 -5.61 -4.37 -16.85
CA LEU A 163 -5.73 -3.42 -15.76
C LEU A 163 -5.76 -1.97 -16.23
N LYS A 164 -5.58 -1.70 -17.53
CA LYS A 164 -5.69 -0.34 -18.08
C LYS A 164 -7.13 0.16 -17.99
N LEU A 165 -7.31 1.40 -17.54
CA LEU A 165 -8.62 2.07 -17.47
C LEU A 165 -8.56 3.48 -18.08
N ASP A 166 -8.05 4.47 -17.33
CA ASP A 166 -8.12 5.89 -17.70
C ASP A 166 -6.77 6.64 -17.57
N GLY A 167 -5.68 5.90 -17.34
CA GLY A 167 -4.35 6.46 -17.13
C GLY A 167 -4.07 6.89 -15.69
N THR A 168 -5.05 6.93 -14.78
CA THR A 168 -4.81 7.23 -13.36
C THR A 168 -5.21 6.07 -12.46
N HIS A 169 -6.26 5.36 -12.83
CA HIS A 169 -6.84 4.26 -12.09
C HIS A 169 -6.62 2.93 -12.80
N MET A 170 -6.62 1.84 -12.02
CA MET A 170 -6.67 0.48 -12.56
C MET A 170 -8.11 0.06 -12.84
N HIS A 171 -8.29 -0.79 -13.84
CA HIS A 171 -9.55 -1.46 -14.10
C HIS A 171 -10.01 -2.26 -12.86
N PRO A 172 -11.31 -2.35 -12.53
CA PRO A 172 -11.84 -3.10 -11.39
C PRO A 172 -11.48 -4.61 -11.33
N ARG A 173 -10.85 -5.12 -12.39
CA ARG A 173 -10.26 -6.47 -12.45
C ARG A 173 -9.09 -6.62 -11.48
N CYS A 174 -8.45 -5.54 -11.05
CA CYS A 174 -7.41 -5.58 -10.02
C CYS A 174 -7.89 -6.26 -8.72
N ALA A 175 -9.18 -6.21 -8.41
CA ALA A 175 -9.72 -6.89 -7.24
C ALA A 175 -9.71 -8.42 -7.33
N GLN A 176 -9.57 -9.01 -8.53
CA GLN A 176 -9.33 -10.45 -8.71
C GLN A 176 -7.88 -10.81 -8.34
N LEU A 177 -6.94 -9.91 -8.62
CA LEU A 177 -5.53 -10.11 -8.24
C LEU A 177 -5.36 -10.07 -6.73
N LEU A 178 -6.15 -9.23 -6.05
CA LEU A 178 -6.17 -9.15 -4.59
C LEU A 178 -6.58 -10.48 -3.93
N GLU A 179 -7.58 -11.18 -4.47
CA GLU A 179 -8.01 -12.48 -3.95
C GLU A 179 -6.86 -13.50 -3.97
N ALA A 180 -6.24 -13.69 -5.13
CA ALA A 180 -5.11 -14.61 -5.28
C ALA A 180 -3.89 -14.19 -4.42
N ALA A 181 -3.67 -12.90 -4.24
CA ALA A 181 -2.58 -12.39 -3.41
C ALA A 181 -2.85 -12.63 -1.91
N LEU A 182 -4.09 -12.45 -1.44
CA LEU A 182 -4.47 -12.75 -0.05
C LEU A 182 -4.20 -14.22 0.31
N GLU A 183 -4.53 -15.15 -0.59
CA GLU A 183 -4.27 -16.58 -0.38
C GLU A 183 -2.79 -16.90 -0.17
N ARG A 184 -1.93 -16.28 -0.98
CA ARG A 184 -0.46 -16.43 -0.90
C ARG A 184 0.13 -15.76 0.34
N SER A 185 -0.47 -14.66 0.80
CA SER A 185 0.06 -13.79 1.87
C SER A 185 -0.26 -14.29 3.29
N GLY A 186 -0.50 -15.60 3.43
CA GLY A 186 -0.82 -16.24 4.70
C GLY A 186 -2.22 -15.90 5.20
N TRP A 187 -3.23 -15.96 4.33
CA TRP A 187 -4.62 -16.03 4.79
C TRP A 187 -4.76 -17.21 5.80
N PRO A 188 -5.36 -16.99 6.99
CA PRO A 188 -5.48 -18.04 8.00
C PRO A 188 -6.16 -19.30 7.45
N GLU A 189 -5.79 -20.47 8.00
CA GLU A 189 -6.52 -21.70 7.74
C GLU A 189 -7.86 -21.68 8.49
N VAL A 190 -8.89 -22.26 7.87
CA VAL A 190 -10.25 -22.39 8.41
C VAL A 190 -10.35 -23.66 9.24
#